data_AF-A0A961EQN8-F1
#
_entry.id   AF-A0A961EQN8-F1
#
_cell.length_a   1.000
_cell.length_b   1.000
_cell.length_c   1.000
_cell.angle_alpha   90.00
_cell.angle_beta   90.00
_cell.angle_gamma   90.00
#
_symmetry.space_group_name_H-M   'P 1'
#
loop_
_entity.id
_entity.type
_entity.pdbx_description
1 polymer ?
#
loop_
_entity_poly.entity_id
_entity_poly.type
_entity_poly.pdbx_seq_one_letter_code
_entity_poly.pdbx_strand_id
1 'polypeptide(L)'
;PMKVTRFFALFVLISLMGCRSTYTLPQTTRTDLTKSSLRRYKIALVGFYPFYTTSERSGDITTTTARLDYDRSLKDLSQLGKPVEEYPVTGRVRISKDSMVEKLKPYLSRVRRSGIDEMEKLFDLGSDEKTIYFNKRDVDYYLVGVFGPPFGRCTVDITAILSFSTLGLVPFSKSCQSETTVLIMDSDFNQVGQVTSQSESSSIGSWWFFWLDLPENGGESYDSKQIDRILYQSDIAKVEAELERLGIKGDPITESE
;
A
#
# COMPACT_ATOMS: atom_id res chain seq x y z
N PRO A 1 34.66 9.70 -43.69
CA PRO A 1 34.71 8.66 -42.63
C PRO A 1 34.56 9.18 -41.19
N MET A 2 35.30 10.23 -40.78
CA MET A 2 35.39 10.68 -39.38
C MET A 2 34.11 11.32 -38.79
N LYS A 3 33.20 11.83 -39.64
CA LYS A 3 31.92 12.43 -39.20
C LYS A 3 30.87 11.38 -38.80
N VAL A 4 30.85 10.24 -39.49
CA VAL A 4 29.87 9.15 -39.25
C VAL A 4 30.14 8.48 -37.90
N THR A 5 31.41 8.29 -37.56
CA THR A 5 31.83 7.69 -36.28
C THR A 5 31.44 8.56 -35.07
N ARG A 6 31.46 9.89 -35.20
CA ARG A 6 31.05 10.83 -34.14
C ARG A 6 29.53 10.84 -33.92
N PHE A 7 28.74 10.79 -35.01
CA PHE A 7 27.28 10.68 -34.90
C PHE A 7 26.85 9.35 -34.29
N PHE A 8 27.52 8.25 -34.67
CA PHE A 8 27.25 6.94 -34.10
C PHE A 8 27.59 6.87 -32.61
N ALA A 9 28.75 7.41 -32.20
CA ALA A 9 29.14 7.47 -30.79
C ALA A 9 28.16 8.32 -29.96
N LEU A 10 27.69 9.45 -30.50
CA LEU A 10 26.66 10.27 -29.86
C LEU A 10 25.34 9.50 -29.69
N PHE A 11 24.88 8.82 -30.73
CA PHE A 11 23.65 8.02 -30.68
C PHE A 11 23.73 6.88 -29.66
N VAL A 12 24.87 6.18 -29.58
CA VAL A 12 25.13 5.14 -28.57
C VAL A 12 25.17 5.76 -27.17
N LEU A 13 25.81 6.92 -26.99
CA LEU A 13 25.87 7.59 -25.70
C LEU A 13 24.49 8.01 -25.19
N ILE A 14 23.64 8.55 -26.08
CA ILE A 14 22.27 8.94 -25.70
C ILE A 14 21.38 7.70 -25.47
N SER A 15 21.60 6.61 -26.20
CA SER A 15 20.85 5.34 -25.99
C SER A 15 21.22 4.65 -24.66
N LEU A 16 22.40 4.93 -24.10
CA LEU A 16 22.82 4.47 -22.77
C LEU A 16 22.21 5.32 -21.65
N MET A 17 21.65 6.50 -21.96
CA MET A 17 20.89 7.29 -21.00
C MET A 17 19.48 6.69 -20.88
N GLY A 18 19.27 5.94 -19.80
CA GLY A 18 18.04 5.18 -19.57
C GLY A 18 16.77 6.05 -19.58
N CYS A 19 15.64 5.39 -19.87
CA CYS A 19 14.33 6.03 -19.82
C CYS A 19 13.98 6.44 -18.38
N ARG A 20 13.59 7.71 -18.18
CA ARG A 20 13.07 8.21 -16.89
C ARG A 20 11.56 8.37 -16.99
N SER A 21 10.83 7.89 -15.99
CA SER A 21 9.40 8.11 -15.83
C SER A 21 9.15 9.06 -14.67
N THR A 22 8.26 10.01 -14.87
CA THR A 22 7.75 10.88 -13.83
C THR A 22 6.33 10.47 -13.50
N TYR A 23 6.00 10.47 -12.21
CA TYR A 23 4.67 10.11 -11.72
C TYR A 23 3.99 11.36 -11.20
N THR A 24 2.74 11.55 -11.61
CA THR A 24 1.85 12.60 -11.15
C THR A 24 0.73 11.97 -10.35
N LEU A 25 0.60 12.43 -9.11
CA LEU A 25 -0.53 12.11 -8.26
C LEU A 25 -1.60 13.21 -8.41
N PRO A 26 -2.90 12.88 -8.40
CA PRO A 26 -3.94 13.89 -8.22
C PRO A 26 -3.64 14.62 -6.92
N GLN A 27 -3.83 15.95 -6.90
CA GLN A 27 -3.66 16.79 -5.72
C GLN A 27 -4.49 16.21 -4.58
N THR A 28 -3.85 15.38 -3.79
CA THR A 28 -4.38 14.89 -2.54
C THR A 28 -4.01 16.00 -1.58
N THR A 29 -5.03 16.63 -1.00
CA THR A 29 -4.83 17.59 0.08
C THR A 29 -3.85 16.94 1.03
N ARG A 30 -2.63 17.49 1.10
CA ARG A 30 -1.63 17.09 2.08
C ARG A 30 -2.19 17.55 3.41
N THR A 31 -3.08 16.73 3.95
CA THR A 31 -3.64 16.96 5.27
C THR A 31 -2.46 16.70 6.19
N ASP A 32 -1.84 17.79 6.66
CA ASP A 32 -1.02 17.71 7.84
C ASP A 32 -1.90 17.04 8.89
N LEU A 33 -1.54 15.80 9.22
CA LEU A 33 -2.20 14.99 10.23
C LEU A 33 -2.04 15.76 11.54
N THR A 34 -2.99 16.65 11.82
CA THR A 34 -3.07 17.38 13.08
C THR A 34 -3.25 16.30 14.14
N LYS A 35 -2.16 16.01 14.89
CA LYS A 35 -2.08 15.11 16.06
C LYS A 35 -3.47 14.85 16.64
N SER A 36 -4.11 13.82 16.13
CA SER A 36 -5.54 13.63 16.25
C SER A 36 -5.94 13.27 17.68
N SER A 37 -7.20 13.60 18.03
CA SER A 37 -7.93 13.19 19.24
C SER A 37 -7.86 11.68 19.54
N LEU A 38 -7.44 10.89 18.54
CA LEU A 38 -7.27 9.44 18.58
C LEU A 38 -6.07 8.95 19.39
N ARG A 39 -5.15 9.82 19.85
CA ARG A 39 -4.01 9.43 20.73
C ARG A 39 -4.41 8.70 22.01
N ARG A 40 -5.67 8.85 22.45
CA ARG A 40 -6.21 8.19 23.65
C ARG A 40 -6.46 6.69 23.46
N TYR A 41 -6.51 6.20 22.23
CA TYR A 41 -6.79 4.80 21.92
C TYR A 41 -5.51 4.00 21.64
N LYS A 42 -5.47 2.77 22.11
CA LYS A 42 -4.44 1.80 21.78
C LYS A 42 -4.82 1.10 20.48
N ILE A 43 -4.19 1.49 19.38
CA ILE A 43 -4.49 0.98 18.05
C ILE A 43 -3.35 0.08 17.56
N ALA A 44 -3.66 -1.18 17.27
CA ALA A 44 -2.74 -2.13 16.65
C ALA A 44 -2.84 -2.11 15.12
N LEU A 45 -1.69 -2.08 14.45
CA LEU A 45 -1.56 -2.09 13.00
C LEU A 45 -1.20 -3.49 12.50
N VAL A 46 -2.01 -4.02 11.57
CA VAL A 46 -1.87 -5.36 10.97
C VAL A 46 -1.92 -5.26 9.44
N GLY A 47 -1.06 -5.99 8.72
CA GLY A 47 -1.16 -6.12 7.26
C GLY A 47 -0.71 -4.92 6.42
N PHE A 48 -0.07 -3.90 7.02
CA PHE A 48 0.42 -2.70 6.32
C PHE A 48 1.66 -2.93 5.46
N TYR A 49 1.49 -3.72 4.40
CA TYR A 49 2.51 -4.05 3.41
C TYR A 49 1.94 -3.93 1.99
N PRO A 50 2.68 -3.32 1.04
CA PRO A 50 2.29 -3.31 -0.35
C PRO A 50 2.49 -4.70 -0.99
N PHE A 51 1.89 -4.91 -2.15
CA PHE A 51 2.20 -6.11 -2.95
C PHE A 51 3.43 -5.88 -3.84
N TYR A 52 4.16 -6.97 -4.09
CA TYR A 52 5.06 -7.09 -5.24
C TYR A 52 4.64 -8.27 -6.10
N THR A 53 4.93 -8.20 -7.39
CA THR A 53 4.63 -9.26 -8.36
C THR A 53 5.92 -9.89 -8.86
N THR A 54 5.87 -11.21 -9.05
CA THR A 54 6.92 -12.01 -9.67
C THR A 54 6.31 -12.81 -10.80
N SER A 55 7.00 -12.87 -11.94
CA SER A 55 6.56 -13.64 -13.10
C SER A 55 7.56 -14.75 -13.36
N GLU A 56 7.10 -15.99 -13.30
CA GLU A 56 7.92 -17.17 -13.61
C GLU A 56 7.39 -17.82 -14.88
N ARG A 57 8.30 -18.14 -15.81
CA ARG A 57 7.95 -18.82 -17.06
C ARG A 57 8.36 -20.28 -16.98
N SER A 58 7.38 -21.17 -17.08
CA SER A 58 7.59 -22.61 -17.17
C SER A 58 7.08 -23.11 -18.52
N GLY A 59 8.00 -23.27 -19.48
CA GLY A 59 7.67 -23.58 -20.87
C GLY A 59 6.88 -22.45 -21.54
N ASP A 60 5.64 -22.74 -21.94
CA ASP A 60 4.72 -21.77 -22.55
C ASP A 60 3.81 -21.06 -21.55
N ILE A 61 3.82 -21.49 -20.28
CA ILE A 61 2.98 -20.91 -19.23
C ILE A 61 3.79 -19.86 -18.50
N THR A 62 3.25 -18.63 -18.44
CA THR A 62 3.77 -17.57 -17.57
C THR A 62 2.85 -17.44 -16.37
N THR A 63 3.39 -17.69 -15.17
CA THR A 63 2.66 -17.59 -13.91
C THR A 63 3.09 -16.32 -13.19
N THR A 64 2.16 -15.38 -13.05
CA THR A 64 2.37 -14.16 -12.26
C THR A 64 1.83 -14.36 -10.86
N THR A 65 2.70 -14.25 -9.85
CA THR A 65 2.35 -14.38 -8.44
C THR A 65 2.53 -13.05 -7.74
N ALA A 66 1.52 -12.61 -6.99
CA ALA A 66 1.60 -11.45 -6.10
C ALA A 66 1.82 -11.91 -4.65
N ARG A 67 2.69 -11.20 -3.93
CA ARG A 67 3.00 -11.46 -2.51
C ARG A 67 3.10 -10.14 -1.75
N LEU A 68 2.82 -10.16 -0.45
CA LEU A 68 3.08 -9.03 0.43
C LEU A 68 4.59 -8.79 0.53
N ASP A 69 4.98 -7.52 0.43
CA ASP A 69 6.36 -7.06 0.52
C ASP A 69 6.70 -6.69 1.96
N TYR A 70 7.20 -7.66 2.72
CA TYR A 70 7.55 -7.46 4.13
C TYR A 70 8.73 -6.50 4.35
N ASP A 71 9.58 -6.32 3.35
CA ASP A 71 10.73 -5.40 3.41
C ASP A 71 10.28 -3.93 3.30
N ARG A 72 9.10 -3.69 2.70
CA ARG A 72 8.51 -2.35 2.54
C ARG A 72 7.31 -2.16 3.46
N SER A 73 7.51 -2.29 4.77
CA SER A 73 6.46 -1.95 5.73
C SER A 73 5.99 -0.51 5.59
N LEU A 74 4.67 -0.32 5.68
CA LEU A 74 3.99 0.98 5.72
C LEU A 74 3.48 1.30 7.14
N LYS A 75 3.78 0.46 8.13
CA LYS A 75 3.33 0.66 9.52
C LYS A 75 3.85 1.97 10.12
N ASP A 76 5.03 2.42 9.70
CA ASP A 76 5.69 3.65 10.18
C ASP A 76 5.00 4.94 9.69
N LEU A 77 4.19 4.84 8.64
CA LEU A 77 3.48 5.99 8.08
C LEU A 77 2.22 6.34 8.88
N SER A 78 1.70 5.37 9.64
CA SER A 78 0.51 5.55 10.45
C SER A 78 0.88 6.14 11.80
N GLN A 79 0.54 7.41 12.03
CA GLN A 79 0.63 8.01 13.37
C GLN A 79 -0.47 7.52 14.32
N LEU A 80 -1.40 6.70 13.82
CA LEU A 80 -2.58 6.25 14.56
C LEU A 80 -2.28 5.18 15.61
N GLY A 81 -1.24 4.38 15.40
CA GLY A 81 -1.02 3.20 16.21
C GLY A 81 0.37 2.63 16.08
N LYS A 82 0.55 1.43 16.64
CA LYS A 82 1.81 0.70 16.61
C LYS A 82 1.63 -0.67 15.94
N PRO A 83 2.68 -1.25 15.36
CA PRO A 83 2.68 -2.65 14.95
C PRO A 83 2.07 -3.55 16.03
N VAL A 84 1.20 -4.48 15.62
CA VAL A 84 0.51 -5.37 16.57
C VAL A 84 1.47 -6.13 17.48
N GLU A 85 2.66 -6.43 16.98
CA GLU A 85 3.73 -7.14 17.66
C GLU A 85 4.25 -6.39 18.91
N GLU A 86 4.11 -5.06 18.96
CA GLU A 86 4.54 -4.24 20.10
C GLU A 86 3.57 -4.27 21.29
N TYR A 87 2.34 -4.74 21.09
CA TYR A 87 1.37 -4.87 22.18
C TYR A 87 1.49 -6.24 22.84
N PRO A 88 1.66 -6.34 24.17
CA PRO A 88 1.75 -7.63 24.83
C PRO A 88 0.45 -8.41 24.72
N VAL A 89 0.57 -9.74 24.63
CA VAL A 89 -0.58 -10.65 24.70
C VAL A 89 -1.07 -10.68 26.14
N THR A 90 -2.30 -10.24 26.37
CA THR A 90 -2.94 -10.21 27.70
C THR A 90 -3.71 -11.48 28.00
N GLY A 91 -4.12 -12.22 26.96
CA GLY A 91 -4.84 -13.47 27.15
C GLY A 91 -4.98 -14.28 25.86
N ARG A 92 -5.45 -15.52 26.02
CA ARG A 92 -5.74 -16.43 24.91
C ARG A 92 -7.19 -16.85 24.98
N VAL A 93 -7.94 -16.51 23.94
CA VAL A 93 -9.36 -16.87 23.82
C VAL A 93 -9.47 -18.04 22.84
N ARG A 94 -10.04 -19.15 23.30
CA ARG A 94 -10.33 -20.29 22.42
C ARG A 94 -11.46 -19.90 21.47
N ILE A 95 -11.24 -20.08 20.18
CA ILE A 95 -12.24 -19.84 19.14
C ILE A 95 -12.45 -21.09 18.28
N SER A 96 -13.62 -21.19 17.67
CA SER A 96 -13.88 -22.24 16.67
C SER A 96 -13.18 -21.90 15.35
N LYS A 97 -12.90 -22.92 14.55
CA LYS A 97 -12.35 -22.74 13.21
C LYS A 97 -13.27 -21.90 12.32
N ASP A 98 -14.58 -22.11 12.41
CA ASP A 98 -15.55 -21.37 11.63
C ASP A 98 -15.56 -19.88 11.99
N SER A 99 -15.48 -19.57 13.29
CA SER A 99 -15.38 -18.17 13.76
C SER A 99 -14.08 -17.51 13.32
N MET A 100 -12.94 -18.22 13.36
CA MET A 100 -11.68 -17.72 12.83
C MET A 100 -11.80 -17.43 11.33
N VAL A 101 -12.35 -18.37 10.55
CA VAL A 101 -12.50 -18.20 9.10
C VAL A 101 -13.39 -17.00 8.79
N GLU A 102 -14.49 -16.82 9.52
CA GLU A 102 -15.37 -15.67 9.36
C GLU A 102 -14.65 -14.35 9.64
N LYS A 103 -13.91 -14.27 10.74
CA LYS A 103 -13.11 -13.09 11.14
C LYS A 103 -11.99 -12.77 10.15
N LEU A 104 -11.35 -13.78 9.58
CA LEU A 104 -10.21 -13.61 8.66
C LEU A 104 -10.62 -13.40 7.21
N LYS A 105 -11.82 -13.82 6.83
CA LYS A 105 -12.31 -13.78 5.43
C LYS A 105 -12.20 -12.39 4.79
N PRO A 106 -12.55 -11.27 5.45
CA PRO A 106 -12.41 -9.94 4.84
C PRO A 106 -10.98 -9.62 4.39
N TYR A 107 -9.98 -10.05 5.16
CA TYR A 107 -8.57 -9.84 4.85
C TYR A 107 -8.04 -10.89 3.85
N LEU A 108 -8.19 -12.18 4.17
CA LEU A 108 -7.64 -13.27 3.37
C LEU A 108 -8.27 -13.40 1.98
N SER A 109 -9.49 -12.90 1.78
CA SER A 109 -10.09 -12.83 0.44
C SER A 109 -9.31 -11.90 -0.51
N ARG A 110 -8.62 -10.90 0.03
CA ARG A 110 -7.85 -9.90 -0.72
C ARG A 110 -6.37 -10.29 -0.84
N VAL A 111 -5.71 -10.63 0.28
CA VAL A 111 -4.26 -10.96 0.32
C VAL A 111 -3.96 -12.44 0.07
N ARG A 112 -4.99 -13.29 0.03
CA ARG A 112 -4.88 -14.74 -0.19
C ARG A 112 -3.87 -15.38 0.78
N ARG A 113 -3.10 -16.35 0.28
CA ARG A 113 -2.12 -17.10 1.07
C ARG A 113 -1.01 -16.21 1.64
N SER A 114 -0.68 -15.11 0.96
CA SER A 114 0.43 -14.24 1.36
C SER A 114 0.21 -13.49 2.66
N GLY A 115 -1.04 -13.34 3.11
CA GLY A 115 -1.34 -12.72 4.40
C GLY A 115 -1.62 -13.71 5.53
N ILE A 116 -1.45 -15.02 5.32
CA ILE A 116 -1.62 -15.99 6.41
C ILE A 116 -0.59 -15.70 7.51
N ASP A 117 0.67 -15.46 7.15
CA ASP A 117 1.76 -15.16 8.09
C ASP A 117 1.46 -13.92 8.95
N GLU A 118 0.74 -12.93 8.41
CA GLU A 118 0.28 -11.77 9.18
C GLU A 118 -0.82 -12.12 10.18
N MET A 119 -1.70 -13.05 9.84
CA MET A 119 -2.78 -13.48 10.73
C MET A 119 -2.28 -14.45 11.80
N GLU A 120 -1.23 -15.23 11.53
CA GLU A 120 -0.59 -16.10 12.55
C GLU A 120 -0.05 -15.29 13.74
N LYS A 121 0.22 -13.99 13.58
CA LYS A 121 0.61 -13.10 14.69
C LYS A 121 -0.52 -12.83 15.69
N LEU A 122 -1.75 -13.07 15.27
CA LEU A 122 -2.98 -12.89 16.05
C LEU A 122 -3.58 -14.22 16.50
N PHE A 123 -3.35 -15.29 15.75
CA PHE A 123 -3.98 -16.59 15.98
C PHE A 123 -2.92 -17.70 16.08
N ASP A 124 -2.95 -18.44 17.19
CA ASP A 124 -2.11 -19.62 17.40
C ASP A 124 -2.92 -20.91 17.18
N LEU A 125 -2.29 -21.89 16.56
CA LEU A 125 -2.78 -23.27 16.55
C LEU A 125 -2.40 -23.94 17.87
N GLY A 126 -3.39 -24.53 18.55
CA GLY A 126 -3.18 -25.35 19.73
C GLY A 126 -2.54 -26.70 19.39
N SER A 127 -2.00 -27.37 20.41
CA SER A 127 -1.30 -28.67 20.28
C SER A 127 -2.12 -29.78 19.60
N ASP A 128 -3.45 -29.69 19.63
CA ASP A 128 -4.35 -30.71 19.05
C ASP A 128 -4.75 -30.44 17.58
N GLU A 129 -4.14 -29.46 16.89
CA GLU A 129 -4.44 -28.98 15.52
C GLU A 129 -5.90 -28.55 15.24
N LYS A 130 -6.83 -28.85 16.15
CA LYS A 130 -8.27 -28.57 16.08
C LYS A 130 -8.68 -27.38 16.93
N THR A 131 -7.80 -26.93 17.81
CA THR A 131 -8.06 -25.83 18.72
C THR A 131 -7.31 -24.60 18.24
N ILE A 132 -8.02 -23.50 18.00
CA ILE A 132 -7.44 -22.23 17.59
C ILE A 132 -7.58 -21.25 18.75
N TYR A 133 -6.51 -20.51 19.01
CA TYR A 133 -6.48 -19.48 20.04
C TYR A 133 -6.29 -18.11 19.41
N PHE A 134 -7.16 -17.18 19.76
CA PHE A 134 -6.95 -15.76 19.50
C PHE A 134 -6.10 -15.17 20.63
N ASN A 135 -4.94 -14.63 20.26
CA ASN A 135 -4.03 -13.95 21.16
C ASN A 135 -4.56 -12.52 21.41
N LYS A 136 -5.42 -12.37 22.42
CA LYS A 136 -5.97 -11.08 22.80
C LYS A 136 -4.85 -10.18 23.33
N ARG A 137 -4.78 -8.96 22.80
CA ARG A 137 -3.81 -7.93 23.20
C ARG A 137 -4.53 -6.77 23.87
N ASP A 138 -3.79 -5.97 24.65
CA ASP A 138 -4.29 -4.75 25.31
C ASP A 138 -4.44 -3.60 24.29
N VAL A 139 -5.44 -3.72 23.41
CA VAL A 139 -5.75 -2.75 22.36
C VAL A 139 -7.24 -2.51 22.27
N ASP A 140 -7.62 -1.29 21.93
CA ASP A 140 -9.00 -0.90 21.73
C ASP A 140 -9.49 -1.31 20.34
N TYR A 141 -8.62 -1.14 19.33
CA TYR A 141 -8.92 -1.42 17.93
C TYR A 141 -7.72 -2.04 17.19
N TYR A 142 -8.03 -2.89 16.22
CA TYR A 142 -7.07 -3.30 15.19
C TYR A 142 -7.43 -2.63 13.87
N LEU A 143 -6.44 -1.98 13.27
CA LEU A 143 -6.51 -1.55 11.88
C LEU A 143 -5.83 -2.61 11.04
N VAL A 144 -6.58 -3.21 10.10
CA VAL A 144 -6.05 -4.20 9.17
C VAL A 144 -5.98 -3.57 7.79
N GLY A 145 -4.76 -3.20 7.38
CA GLY A 145 -4.49 -2.58 6.10
C GLY A 145 -4.36 -3.61 4.98
N VAL A 146 -4.90 -3.27 3.81
CA VAL A 146 -4.72 -4.00 2.55
C VAL A 146 -4.41 -2.97 1.47
N PHE A 147 -3.18 -3.03 0.96
CA PHE A 147 -2.65 -2.09 -0.03
C PHE A 147 -2.61 -2.75 -1.39
N GLY A 148 -3.68 -2.58 -2.16
CA GLY A 148 -3.90 -3.26 -3.43
C GLY A 148 -4.03 -2.31 -4.63
N PRO A 149 -4.39 -2.86 -5.80
CA PRO A 149 -4.56 -4.29 -6.08
C PRO A 149 -3.22 -5.01 -6.30
N PRO A 150 -3.14 -6.33 -6.02
CA PRO A 150 -1.93 -7.14 -6.23
C PRO A 150 -1.49 -7.18 -7.70
N PHE A 151 -2.44 -7.02 -8.62
CA PHE A 151 -2.20 -6.87 -10.05
C PHE A 151 -2.72 -5.50 -10.44
N GLY A 152 -1.83 -4.50 -10.40
CA GLY A 152 -2.14 -3.11 -10.79
C GLY A 152 -2.90 -3.06 -12.11
N ARG A 153 -4.05 -2.39 -12.14
CA ARG A 153 -4.75 -2.10 -13.39
C ARG A 153 -4.14 -0.85 -13.96
N CYS A 154 -3.18 -1.04 -14.85
CA CYS A 154 -2.58 0.07 -15.56
C CYS A 154 -3.06 0.11 -17.00
N THR A 155 -3.64 1.24 -17.39
CA THR A 155 -3.99 1.53 -18.78
C THR A 155 -2.84 2.28 -19.41
N VAL A 156 -2.33 1.74 -20.50
CA VAL A 156 -1.32 2.40 -21.33
C VAL A 156 -2.06 3.16 -22.43
N ASP A 157 -1.80 4.45 -22.55
CA ASP A 157 -2.47 5.31 -23.53
C ASP A 157 -1.91 5.07 -24.95
N ILE A 158 -2.64 5.49 -25.99
CA ILE A 158 -2.25 5.36 -27.40
C ILE A 158 -0.89 6.02 -27.69
N THR A 159 -0.50 6.99 -26.86
CA THR A 159 0.81 7.63 -26.87
C THR A 159 1.97 6.63 -26.74
N ALA A 160 1.76 5.44 -26.17
CA ALA A 160 2.79 4.41 -26.12
C ALA A 160 3.15 3.83 -27.50
N ILE A 161 2.18 3.69 -28.40
CA ILE A 161 2.45 3.21 -29.78
C ILE A 161 3.28 4.25 -30.54
N LEU A 162 2.93 5.53 -30.36
CA LEU A 162 3.66 6.65 -30.94
C LEU A 162 5.07 6.77 -30.35
N SER A 163 5.20 6.62 -29.03
CA SER A 163 6.49 6.59 -28.33
C SER A 163 7.37 5.48 -28.90
N PHE A 164 6.86 4.25 -29.00
CA PHE A 164 7.63 3.12 -29.54
C PHE A 164 8.08 3.39 -30.99
N SER A 165 7.18 3.90 -31.83
CA SER A 165 7.47 4.21 -33.24
C SER A 165 8.47 5.36 -33.42
N THR A 166 8.57 6.23 -32.41
CA THR A 166 9.48 7.39 -32.42
C THR A 166 10.69 7.21 -31.51
N LEU A 167 10.97 5.97 -31.07
CA LEU A 167 12.07 5.65 -30.15
C LEU A 167 12.07 6.51 -28.87
N GLY A 168 10.88 6.79 -28.35
CA GLY A 168 10.66 7.57 -27.14
C GLY A 168 10.64 9.08 -27.34
N LEU A 169 10.82 9.60 -28.57
CA LEU A 169 10.75 11.04 -28.82
C LEU A 169 9.39 11.63 -28.43
N VAL A 170 8.30 10.92 -28.70
CA VAL A 170 6.99 11.22 -28.13
C VAL A 170 6.90 10.55 -26.75
N PRO A 171 6.51 11.27 -25.69
CA PRO A 171 6.34 10.65 -24.38
C PRO A 171 5.18 9.65 -24.38
N PHE A 172 5.30 8.59 -23.59
CA PHE A 172 4.19 7.69 -23.33
C PHE A 172 3.52 8.04 -22.01
N SER A 173 2.19 7.93 -21.96
CA SER A 173 1.39 8.08 -20.75
C SER A 173 0.83 6.73 -20.30
N LYS A 174 0.80 6.52 -19.00
CA LYS A 174 0.24 5.33 -18.36
C LYS A 174 -0.44 5.74 -17.06
N SER A 175 -1.69 5.36 -16.89
CA SER A 175 -2.44 5.54 -15.63
C SER A 175 -2.58 4.20 -14.93
N CYS A 176 -2.39 4.18 -13.62
CA CYS A 176 -2.53 3.01 -12.77
C CYS A 176 -3.53 3.29 -11.65
N GLN A 177 -4.45 2.35 -11.45
CA GLN A 177 -5.39 2.39 -10.32
C GLN A 177 -4.84 1.60 -9.13
N SER A 178 -4.92 2.22 -7.96
CA SER A 178 -4.64 1.64 -6.65
C SER A 178 -5.88 1.66 -5.78
N GLU A 179 -6.02 0.63 -4.94
CA GLU A 179 -7.11 0.49 -3.98
C GLU A 179 -6.51 0.21 -2.59
N THR A 180 -6.73 1.13 -1.67
CA THR A 180 -6.40 0.94 -0.26
C THR A 180 -7.68 0.56 0.47
N THR A 181 -7.65 -0.54 1.22
CA THR A 181 -8.71 -0.86 2.17
C THR A 181 -8.13 -1.02 3.55
N VAL A 182 -8.70 -0.28 4.51
CA VAL A 182 -8.40 -0.43 5.92
C VAL A 182 -9.65 -0.92 6.63
N LEU A 183 -9.57 -2.11 7.21
CA LEU A 183 -10.62 -2.68 8.02
C LEU A 183 -10.42 -2.25 9.47
N ILE A 184 -11.49 -1.79 10.10
CA ILE A 184 -11.49 -1.39 11.51
C ILE A 184 -12.13 -2.53 12.28
N MET A 185 -11.36 -3.14 13.18
CA MET A 185 -11.81 -4.24 14.04
C MET A 185 -11.78 -3.81 15.51
N ASP A 186 -12.72 -4.30 16.31
CA ASP A 186 -12.72 -4.10 17.77
C ASP A 186 -11.64 -4.95 18.48
N SER A 187 -11.54 -4.81 19.80
CA SER A 187 -10.61 -5.58 20.65
C SER A 187 -10.78 -7.10 20.60
N ASP A 188 -11.96 -7.59 20.20
CA ASP A 188 -12.28 -9.02 20.03
C ASP A 188 -12.15 -9.46 18.56
N PHE A 189 -11.59 -8.60 17.71
CA PHE A 189 -11.36 -8.80 16.29
C PHE A 189 -12.66 -9.06 15.49
N ASN A 190 -13.74 -8.35 15.83
CA ASN A 190 -14.94 -8.24 15.02
C ASN A 190 -14.86 -6.96 14.16
N GLN A 191 -15.30 -7.04 12.91
CA GLN A 191 -15.30 -5.89 12.01
C GLN A 191 -16.38 -4.88 12.44
N VAL A 192 -15.96 -3.66 12.78
CA VAL A 192 -16.86 -2.55 13.13
C VAL A 192 -16.99 -1.52 12.01
N GLY A 193 -16.01 -1.46 11.11
CA GLY A 193 -16.00 -0.52 9.99
C GLY A 193 -15.01 -0.89 8.91
N GLN A 194 -15.09 -0.18 7.78
CA GLN A 194 -14.11 -0.29 6.71
C GLN A 194 -14.01 1.04 5.96
N VAL A 195 -12.79 1.40 5.60
CA VAL A 195 -12.51 2.53 4.70
C VAL A 195 -11.90 1.95 3.44
N THR A 196 -12.49 2.26 2.28
CA THR A 196 -11.93 1.89 0.98
C THR A 196 -11.71 3.16 0.18
N SER A 197 -10.48 3.34 -0.26
CA SER A 197 -10.06 4.45 -1.09
C SER A 197 -9.55 3.93 -2.41
N GLN A 198 -10.03 4.54 -3.49
CA GLN A 198 -9.45 4.36 -4.81
C GLN A 198 -8.63 5.60 -5.14
N SER A 199 -7.42 5.36 -5.61
CA SER A 199 -6.52 6.39 -6.07
C SER A 199 -6.04 6.05 -7.46
N GLU A 200 -5.82 7.07 -8.27
CA GLU A 200 -5.27 6.93 -9.61
C GLU A 200 -3.93 7.65 -9.62
N SER A 201 -2.91 6.99 -10.16
CA SER A 201 -1.61 7.58 -10.42
C SER A 201 -1.38 7.59 -11.91
N SER A 202 -1.03 8.73 -12.48
CA SER A 202 -0.60 8.81 -13.87
C SER A 202 0.91 8.94 -13.94
N SER A 203 1.49 8.39 -14.98
CA SER A 203 2.93 8.42 -15.22
C SER A 203 3.16 8.77 -16.66
N ILE A 204 4.13 9.64 -16.89
CA ILE A 204 4.57 10.01 -18.22
C ILE A 204 6.07 9.74 -18.31
N GLY A 205 6.50 9.11 -19.40
CA GLY A 205 7.88 8.69 -19.58
C GLY A 205 8.41 9.01 -20.96
N SER A 206 9.69 9.40 -21.00
CA SER A 206 10.45 9.60 -22.24
C SER A 206 11.95 9.54 -21.96
N TRP A 207 12.77 9.17 -22.95
CA TRP A 207 14.23 9.17 -22.86
C TRP A 207 14.83 10.58 -22.68
N TRP A 208 14.22 11.63 -23.25
CA TRP A 208 14.74 13.00 -23.13
C TRP A 208 14.33 13.70 -21.83
N PHE A 209 13.46 13.09 -21.00
CA PHE A 209 13.15 13.60 -19.66
C PHE A 209 14.35 13.64 -18.73
N PHE A 210 15.48 13.02 -19.09
CA PHE A 210 16.74 13.22 -18.37
C PHE A 210 17.21 14.68 -18.41
N TRP A 211 16.92 15.42 -19.49
CA TRP A 211 17.42 16.78 -19.74
C TRP A 211 16.45 17.89 -19.33
N LEU A 212 15.19 17.54 -19.07
CA LEU A 212 14.19 18.47 -18.60
C LEU A 212 13.92 18.23 -17.11
N ASP A 213 14.36 19.18 -16.29
CA ASP A 213 13.69 19.47 -15.02
C ASP A 213 12.31 20.01 -15.37
N LEU A 214 11.36 19.10 -15.63
CA LEU A 214 9.96 19.49 -15.86
C LEU A 214 9.47 20.19 -14.60
N PRO A 215 9.12 21.50 -14.66
CA PRO A 215 8.58 22.19 -13.50
C PRO A 215 7.27 21.54 -13.09
N GLU A 216 7.09 21.46 -11.76
CA GLU A 216 5.88 21.07 -11.04
C GLU A 216 4.67 21.89 -11.50
N ASN A 217 4.10 21.58 -12.65
CA ASN A 217 2.78 22.09 -12.99
C ASN A 217 1.75 21.23 -12.25
N GLY A 218 1.65 21.47 -10.94
CA GLY A 218 0.55 21.07 -10.07
C GLY A 218 0.65 19.68 -9.42
N GLY A 219 1.72 18.91 -9.65
CA GLY A 219 1.96 17.62 -9.00
C GLY A 219 3.44 17.41 -8.71
N GLU A 220 3.75 17.04 -7.46
CA GLU A 220 5.10 16.65 -7.02
C GLU A 220 5.55 15.40 -7.81
N SER A 221 6.80 15.37 -8.27
CA SER A 221 7.40 14.23 -9.01
C SER A 221 8.00 13.22 -8.04
N TYR A 222 7.49 11.99 -8.03
CA TYR A 222 7.93 10.95 -7.10
C TYR A 222 8.63 9.77 -7.79
N ASP A 223 9.57 9.13 -7.08
CA ASP A 223 10.07 7.80 -7.47
C ASP A 223 8.93 6.76 -7.29
N SER A 224 8.90 5.75 -8.16
CA SER A 224 8.05 4.56 -8.06
C SER A 224 7.94 3.98 -6.65
N LYS A 225 9.03 4.02 -5.87
CA LYS A 225 9.07 3.54 -4.47
C LYS A 225 8.38 4.46 -3.47
N GLN A 226 8.23 5.74 -3.79
CA GLN A 226 7.63 6.75 -2.93
C GLN A 226 6.11 6.85 -3.12
N ILE A 227 5.61 6.48 -4.30
CA ILE A 227 4.18 6.57 -4.66
C ILE A 227 3.31 5.82 -3.66
N ASP A 228 3.67 4.57 -3.34
CA ASP A 228 2.92 3.74 -2.38
C ASP A 228 2.78 4.44 -1.02
N ARG A 229 3.84 5.13 -0.57
CA ARG A 229 3.84 5.85 0.72
C ARG A 229 2.91 7.07 0.70
N ILE A 230 2.93 7.86 -0.37
CA ILE A 230 2.18 9.12 -0.46
C ILE A 230 0.69 8.83 -0.62
N LEU A 231 0.35 7.87 -1.47
CA LEU A 231 -1.02 7.39 -1.63
C LEU A 231 -1.59 6.95 -0.29
N TYR A 232 -0.82 6.16 0.47
CA TYR A 232 -1.26 5.69 1.77
C TYR A 232 -1.42 6.82 2.80
N GLN A 233 -0.49 7.79 2.83
CA GLN A 233 -0.58 8.91 3.76
C GLN A 233 -1.90 9.70 3.58
N SER A 234 -2.34 9.89 2.33
CA SER A 234 -3.62 10.54 2.04
C SER A 234 -4.84 9.72 2.51
N ASP A 235 -4.73 8.40 2.51
CA ASP A 235 -5.80 7.49 2.91
C ASP A 235 -5.90 7.34 4.43
N ILE A 236 -4.81 7.51 5.17
CA ILE A 236 -4.82 7.52 6.64
C ILE A 236 -5.76 8.59 7.17
N ALA A 237 -5.77 9.79 6.59
CA ALA A 237 -6.67 10.87 7.02
C ALA A 237 -8.17 10.48 6.91
N LYS A 238 -8.53 9.67 5.91
CA LYS A 238 -9.91 9.16 5.78
C LYS A 238 -10.23 8.10 6.83
N VAL A 239 -9.23 7.31 7.23
CA VAL A 239 -9.36 6.35 8.34
C VAL A 239 -9.59 7.09 9.66
N GLU A 240 -8.88 8.19 9.90
CA GLU A 240 -9.09 9.04 11.08
C GLU A 240 -10.53 9.56 11.14
N ALA A 241 -11.02 10.13 10.02
CA ALA A 241 -12.38 10.65 9.95
C ALA A 241 -13.45 9.55 10.19
N GLU A 242 -13.23 8.33 9.69
CA GLU A 242 -14.15 7.22 9.92
C GLU A 242 -14.11 6.73 11.38
N LEU A 243 -12.92 6.68 12.00
CA LEU A 243 -12.79 6.37 13.43
C LEU A 243 -13.57 7.39 14.26
N GLU A 244 -13.41 8.69 14.01
CA GLU A 244 -14.18 9.74 14.69
C GLU A 244 -15.70 9.60 14.45
N ARG A 245 -16.13 9.25 13.24
CA ARG A 245 -17.54 9.03 12.88
C ARG A 245 -18.17 7.88 13.66
N LEU A 246 -17.41 6.80 13.92
CA LEU A 246 -17.89 5.62 14.66
C LEU A 246 -18.17 5.90 16.15
N GLY A 247 -18.14 7.16 16.59
CA GLY A 247 -18.46 7.54 17.96
C GLY A 247 -17.31 7.28 18.91
N ILE A 248 -16.09 7.12 18.36
CA ILE A 248 -14.81 7.13 19.07
C ILE A 248 -14.51 8.58 19.48
N LYS A 249 -15.48 9.24 20.13
CA LYS A 249 -15.36 10.61 20.60
C LYS A 249 -14.52 10.61 21.87
N GLY A 250 -13.37 11.26 21.75
CA GLY A 250 -12.63 11.87 22.84
C GLY A 250 -13.53 12.57 23.85
N ASP A 251 -13.90 11.91 24.96
CA ASP A 251 -14.07 12.69 26.18
C ASP A 251 -12.65 13.12 26.59
N PRO A 252 -12.39 14.44 26.66
CA PRO A 252 -11.09 14.94 27.04
C PRO A 252 -10.79 14.42 28.45
N ILE A 253 -9.61 13.82 28.60
CA ILE A 253 -9.06 13.55 29.92
C ILE A 253 -8.85 14.92 30.54
N THR A 254 -9.69 15.30 31.49
CA THR A 254 -9.33 16.31 32.49
C THR A 254 -8.09 15.78 33.19
N GLU A 255 -6.94 16.38 32.91
CA GLU A 255 -5.77 16.30 33.77
C GLU A 255 -6.23 16.71 35.17
N SER A 256 -6.37 15.73 36.05
CA SER A 256 -6.41 15.98 37.49
C SER A 256 -4.97 16.20 37.93
N GLU A 257 -4.68 17.44 38.32
CA GLU A 257 -3.52 17.85 39.14
C GLU A 257 -3.34 16.95 40.37
#